data_AF-A0A5K0V2H1-F1
#
_entry.id   AF-A0A5K0V2H1-F1
#
_cell.length_a   1.000
_cell.length_b   1.000
_cell.length_c   1.000
_cell.angle_alpha   90.00
_cell.angle_beta   90.00
_cell.angle_gamma   90.00
#
_symmetry.space_group_name_H-M   'P 1'
#
loop_
_entity.id
_entity.type
_entity.pdbx_description
1 polymer ?
#
loop_
_entity_poly.entity_id
_entity_poly.type
_entity_poly.pdbx_seq_one_letter_code
_entity_poly.pdbx_strand_id
1 'polypeptide(L)' 'DHWRNNLPYLSSSYRVYSIDLLGYGYSDKPNPKLKVKPLYTFETWGAQLNDFCSEVIKDQAFFICNSIG' A
#
# COMPACT_ATOMS: atom_id res chain seq x y z
N ASP A 1 -9.89 5.32 -4.43
CA ASP A 1 -10.71 5.54 -5.64
C ASP A 1 -10.14 4.88 -6.91
N HIS A 2 -8.81 4.76 -7.01
CA HIS A 2 -8.12 4.18 -8.19
C HIS A 2 -8.63 2.80 -8.59
N TRP A 3 -8.83 1.91 -7.62
CA TRP A 3 -9.24 0.51 -7.85
C TRP A 3 -10.75 0.27 -7.80
N ARG A 4 -11.58 1.32 -7.78
CA ARG A 4 -13.04 1.20 -7.53
C ARG A 4 -13.77 0.27 -8.51
N ASN A 5 -13.29 0.17 -9.76
CA ASN A 5 -13.89 -0.70 -10.78
C ASN A 5 -13.37 -2.14 -10.71
N ASN A 6 -12.21 -2.37 -10.10
CA ASN A 6 -11.60 -3.70 -9.97
C ASN A 6 -12.06 -4.39 -8.69
N LEU A 7 -12.16 -3.64 -7.59
CA LEU A 7 -12.48 -4.18 -6.26
C LEU A 7 -13.76 -5.03 -6.25
N PRO A 8 -14.91 -4.59 -6.78
CA PRO A 8 -16.14 -5.38 -6.71
C PRO A 8 -16.04 -6.73 -7.42
N TYR A 9 -15.29 -6.79 -8.53
CA TYR A 9 -15.10 -8.03 -9.27
C TYR A 9 -14.15 -8.98 -8.53
N LEU A 10 -13.00 -8.48 -8.09
CA LEU A 10 -12.00 -9.31 -7.40
C LEU A 10 -12.50 -9.80 -6.03
N SER A 11 -13.31 -8.99 -5.33
CA SER A 11 -13.87 -9.34 -4.03
C SER A 11 -14.90 -10.47 -4.09
N SER A 12 -15.35 -10.88 -5.28
CA SER A 12 -16.25 -12.03 -5.44
C SER A 12 -15.57 -13.37 -5.15
N SER A 13 -14.24 -13.45 -5.34
CA SER A 13 -13.46 -14.69 -5.19
C SER A 13 -12.31 -14.57 -4.19
N TYR A 14 -11.90 -13.36 -3.83
CA TYR A 14 -10.73 -13.12 -2.99
C TYR A 14 -11.02 -12.09 -1.89
N ARG A 15 -10.25 -12.14 -0.81
CA ARG A 15 -10.19 -11.04 0.15
C ARG A 15 -9.25 -9.97 -0.41
N VAL A 16 -9.81 -8.82 -0.79
CA VAL A 16 -9.07 -7.77 -1.52
C VAL A 16 -8.89 -6.55 -0.64
N TYR A 17 -7.69 -5.99 -0.67
CA TYR A 17 -7.35 -4.72 -0.02
C TYR A 17 -6.84 -3.74 -1.07
N SER A 18 -7.20 -2.47 -0.92
CA SER A 18 -6.51 -1.36 -1.59
C SER A 18 -5.76 -0.57 -0.54
N ILE A 19 -4.45 -0.37 -0.76
CA ILE A 19 -3.60 0.36 0.17
C ILE A 19 -3.16 1.69 -0.43
N ASP A 20 -3.23 2.74 0.37
CA ASP A 20 -2.59 4.02 0.05
C ASP A 20 -1.16 3.98 0.60
N LEU A 21 -0.17 4.12 -0.28
CA LEU A 21 1.22 4.20 0.15
C LEU A 21 1.47 5.44 1.02
N LEU A 22 2.46 5.36 1.91
CA LEU A 22 2.91 6.50 2.71
C LEU A 22 3.14 7.72 1.80
N GLY A 23 2.51 8.86 2.11
CA GLY A 23 2.54 10.06 1.27
C GLY A 23 1.34 10.24 0.33
N TYR A 24 0.48 9.22 0.17
CA TYR A 24 -0.63 9.22 -0.80
C TYR A 24 -2.01 9.03 -0.14
N GLY A 25 -3.06 9.34 -0.89
CA GLY A 25 -4.46 9.05 -0.54
C GLY A 25 -4.85 9.49 0.87
N TYR A 26 -5.31 8.55 1.68
CA TYR A 26 -5.66 8.78 3.10
C TYR A 26 -4.55 8.40 4.09
N SER A 27 -3.43 7.86 3.61
CA SER A 27 -2.27 7.57 4.45
C SER A 27 -1.58 8.85 4.93
N ASP A 28 -0.76 8.70 5.97
CA ASP A 28 0.03 9.80 6.53
C ASP A 28 0.94 10.43 5.47
N LYS A 29 1.15 11.75 5.60
CA LYS A 29 2.00 12.54 4.68
C LYS A 29 2.99 13.40 5.47
N PRO A 30 3.95 12.78 6.18
CA PRO A 30 4.88 13.55 6.99
C PRO A 30 5.76 14.44 6.10
N ASN A 31 6.09 15.65 6.57
CA ASN A 31 6.96 16.52 5.79
C ASN A 31 8.37 15.89 5.67
N PRO A 32 8.82 15.54 4.45
CA PRO A 32 10.09 14.85 4.27
C PRO A 32 11.29 15.72 4.67
N LYS A 33 11.15 17.06 4.63
CA LYS A 33 12.20 18.00 5.02
C LYS A 33 12.49 18.00 6.52
N LEU A 34 11.57 17.48 7.33
CA LEU A 34 11.72 17.40 8.79
C LEU A 34 12.29 16.06 9.26
N LYS A 35 12.63 15.15 8.35
CA LYS A 35 13.14 13.81 8.67
C LYS A 35 14.64 13.72 8.41
N VAL A 36 15.34 12.98 9.28
CA VAL A 36 16.79 12.72 9.17
C VAL A 36 17.10 11.76 8.00
N LYS A 37 16.14 10.91 7.62
CA LYS A 37 16.24 9.97 6.50
C LYS A 37 15.18 10.26 5.44
N PRO A 38 15.45 9.96 4.15
CA PRO A 38 14.45 10.00 3.09
C PRO A 38 13.23 9.14 3.47
N LEU A 39 12.03 9.70 3.29
CA LEU A 39 10.78 9.11 3.79
C LEU A 39 9.94 8.45 2.71
N TYR A 40 10.03 8.94 1.48
CA TYR A 40 9.26 8.46 0.32
C TYR A 40 10.20 7.76 -0.64
N THR A 41 10.56 6.53 -0.30
CA THR A 41 11.46 5.68 -1.10
C THR A 41 10.87 4.29 -1.31
N PHE A 42 11.37 3.56 -2.31
CA PHE A 42 10.95 2.18 -2.57
C PHE A 42 11.16 1.27 -1.36
N GLU A 43 12.22 1.48 -0.58
CA GLU A 43 12.49 0.72 0.63
C GLU A 43 11.42 0.98 1.70
N THR A 44 11.03 2.23 1.90
CA THR A 44 10.00 2.58 2.89
C THR A 44 8.61 2.07 2.50
N TRP A 45 8.25 2.15 1.22
CA TRP A 45 6.99 1.60 0.73
C TRP A 45 7.00 0.06 0.74
N GLY A 46 8.12 -0.57 0.37
CA GLY A 46 8.28 -2.02 0.48
C GLY A 46 8.15 -2.51 1.92
N ALA A 47 8.76 -1.81 2.88
CA ALA A 47 8.59 -2.11 4.30
C ALA A 47 7.13 -1.99 4.74
N GLN A 48 6.43 -0.90 4.36
CA GLN A 48 5.00 -0.74 4.63
C GLN A 48 4.16 -1.92 4.12
N LEU A 49 4.43 -2.40 2.90
CA LEU A 49 3.72 -3.55 2.32
C LEU A 49 4.03 -4.85 3.07
N ASN A 50 5.29 -5.08 3.43
CA ASN A 50 5.70 -6.27 4.19
C ASN A 50 5.07 -6.29 5.59
N ASP A 51 5.07 -5.15 6.27
CA ASP A 51 4.44 -5.00 7.58
C ASP A 51 2.93 -5.24 7.46
N PHE A 52 2.26 -4.66 6.47
CA PHE A 52 0.85 -4.91 6.21
C PHE A 52 0.54 -6.39 5.94
N CYS A 53 1.39 -7.08 5.18
CA CYS A 53 1.25 -8.51 4.95
C CYS A 53 1.40 -9.32 6.25
N SER A 54 2.40 -9.02 7.06
CA SER A 54 2.67 -9.75 8.30
C SER A 54 1.63 -9.48 9.40
N GLU A 55 1.14 -8.24 9.50
CA GLU A 55 0.28 -7.80 10.61
C GLU A 55 -1.21 -7.88 10.27
N VAL A 56 -1.60 -7.66 9.01
CA VAL A 56 -3.01 -7.59 8.58
C VAL A 56 -3.42 -8.80 7.76
N ILE A 57 -2.64 -9.14 6.72
CA ILE A 57 -3.00 -10.27 5.84
C ILE A 57 -2.83 -11.61 6.56
N LYS A 58 -1.67 -11.81 7.22
CA LYS A 58 -1.29 -13.03 7.96
C LYS A 58 -1.37 -14.31 7.12
N ASP A 59 -1.19 -14.19 5.80
CA ASP A 59 -1.25 -15.26 4.82
C ASP A 59 -0.52 -14.85 3.53
N GLN A 60 -0.42 -15.76 2.56
CA GLN A 60 0.10 -15.50 1.22
C GLN A 60 -0.74 -14.43 0.52
N ALA A 61 -0.06 -13.46 -0.11
CA ALA A 61 -0.69 -12.35 -0.81
C ALA A 61 -0.22 -12.29 -2.27
N PHE A 62 -1.11 -11.84 -3.16
CA PHE A 62 -0.77 -11.48 -4.53
C PHE A 62 -0.84 -9.96 -4.68
N PHE A 63 0.21 -9.34 -5.22
CA PHE A 63 0.28 -7.91 -5.42
C PHE A 63 -0.16 -7.52 -6.84
N ILE A 64 -1.02 -6.52 -6.93
CA ILE A 64 -1.41 -5.88 -8.18
C ILE A 64 -1.01 -4.41 -8.09
N CYS A 65 -0.20 -4.00 -9.05
CA CYS A 65 0.66 -2.83 -8.97
C CYS A 65 0.40 -1.93 -10.18
N ASN A 66 0.44 -0.60 -10.00
CA ASN A 66 0.25 0.34 -11.09
C ASN A 66 1.21 1.53 -10.94
N SER A 67 2.01 1.75 -11.98
CA SER A 67 3.05 2.78 -12.02
C SER A 67 4.11 2.58 -10.92
N ILE A 68 4.13 3.44 -9.89
CA ILE A 68 5.12 3.38 -8.81
C ILE A 68 4.80 2.31 -7.76
N GLY A 69 3.52 1.97 -7.64
CA GLY A 69 3.03 0.94 -6.72
C GLY A 69 3.22 -0.45 -7.29
#